data_AF-A0A0N5C3I3-F1
#
_entry.id   AF-A0A0N5C3I3-F1
#
_cell.length_a   1.000
_cell.length_b   1.000
_cell.length_c   1.000
_cell.angle_alpha   90.00
_cell.angle_beta   90.00
_cell.angle_gamma   90.00
#
_symmetry.space_group_name_H-M   'P 1'
#
loop_
_entity.id
_entity.type
_entity.pdbx_description
1 polymer ?
#
loop_
_entity_poly.entity_id
_entity_poly.type
_entity_poly.pdbx_seq_one_letter_code
_entity_poly.pdbx_strand_id
1 'polypeptide(L)'
;KKSIYNNDRMLKFYIGLALGLFPELKRRDRDNNVRIFSENILPSYRQYFKVDFDYHGFFNNTDFDFSSMMLYDLSFGTKYRGKSAYKSKLYPYYEKSLKLFQYFSYNDLKRLNNLHCINNSKKANECKNGGYYGRNRTVCECVYPFKGNKCEELVPNHHECSNETIINATSIRQTKTITNTNKLCYYFIKGNPGKKIKIEVLQFETSHSSQSFGFPNLEIKYRRDKGARGLCLCENTKSIVLPPLSNEIIIVFESLYSIDKLTFSYQETS
;
A
#
# COMPACT_ATOMS: atom_id res chain seq x y z
N LYS A 1 28.71 11.83 -2.96
CA LYS A 1 28.02 12.02 -4.25
C LYS A 1 28.15 10.81 -5.18
N LYS A 2 29.35 10.24 -5.41
CA LYS A 2 29.55 9.03 -6.26
C LYS A 2 28.78 7.77 -5.80
N SER A 3 28.60 7.59 -4.48
CA SER A 3 27.86 6.46 -3.90
C SER A 3 26.33 6.49 -4.12
N ILE A 4 25.76 7.64 -4.45
CA ILE A 4 24.31 7.80 -4.66
C ILE A 4 23.90 7.26 -6.04
N TYR A 5 24.75 7.45 -7.06
CA TYR A 5 24.49 6.95 -8.41
C TYR A 5 24.49 5.42 -8.51
N ASN A 6 25.15 4.73 -7.56
CA ASN A 6 25.16 3.27 -7.48
C ASN A 6 23.96 2.71 -6.68
N ASN A 7 23.15 3.57 -6.07
CA ASN A 7 21.94 3.18 -5.32
C ASN A 7 20.72 3.83 -5.97
N ASP A 8 20.09 3.08 -6.87
CA ASP A 8 18.93 3.49 -7.67
C ASP A 8 17.75 3.99 -6.80
N ARG A 9 17.47 3.32 -5.67
CA ARG A 9 16.43 3.77 -4.72
C ARG A 9 16.78 5.14 -4.13
N MET A 10 18.03 5.35 -3.72
CA MET A 10 18.47 6.61 -3.11
C MET A 10 18.41 7.75 -4.12
N LEU A 11 18.82 7.49 -5.36
CA LEU A 11 18.69 8.45 -6.45
C LEU A 11 17.22 8.86 -6.64
N LYS A 12 16.30 7.89 -6.74
CA LYS A 12 14.86 8.17 -6.89
C LYS A 12 14.26 8.91 -5.70
N PHE A 13 14.69 8.61 -4.46
CA PHE A 13 14.28 9.38 -3.28
C PHE A 13 14.67 10.86 -3.39
N TYR A 14 15.92 11.16 -3.77
CA TYR A 14 16.37 12.55 -3.95
C TYR A 14 15.73 13.24 -5.16
N ILE A 15 15.46 12.51 -6.26
CA ILE A 15 14.66 13.02 -7.38
C ILE A 15 13.26 13.39 -6.90
N GLY A 16 12.63 12.52 -6.10
CA GLY A 16 11.32 12.80 -5.50
C GLY A 16 11.33 14.08 -4.68
N LEU A 17 12.33 14.25 -3.79
CA LEU A 17 12.52 15.49 -3.03
C LEU A 17 12.66 16.72 -3.93
N ALA A 18 13.48 16.63 -4.99
CA ALA A 18 13.70 17.72 -5.93
C ALA A 18 12.43 18.11 -6.69
N LEU A 19 11.55 17.14 -6.96
CA LEU A 19 10.24 17.35 -7.59
C LEU A 19 9.16 17.79 -6.59
N GLY A 20 9.49 18.00 -5.32
CA GLY A 20 8.56 18.47 -4.28
C GLY A 20 7.79 17.37 -3.57
N LEU A 21 8.14 16.09 -3.76
CA LEU A 21 7.62 15.02 -2.90
C LEU A 21 8.16 15.13 -1.48
N PHE A 22 7.36 14.67 -0.54
CA PHE A 22 7.62 14.81 0.89
C PHE A 22 7.88 13.42 1.52
N PRO A 23 8.91 13.26 2.38
CA PRO A 23 9.18 12.00 3.06
C PRO A 23 8.01 11.47 3.89
N GLU A 24 7.66 10.20 3.72
CA GLU A 24 6.56 9.55 4.47
C GLU A 24 6.78 9.64 6.00
N LEU A 25 8.03 9.53 6.45
CA LEU A 25 8.41 9.60 7.86
C LEU A 25 8.25 10.99 8.50
N LYS A 26 8.05 12.04 7.70
CA LYS A 26 7.78 13.40 8.21
C LYS A 26 6.28 13.69 8.36
N ARG A 27 5.39 12.78 7.92
CA ARG A 27 3.94 13.00 7.98
C ARG A 27 3.42 13.15 9.41
N ARG A 28 2.37 13.94 9.59
CA ARG A 28 1.69 14.13 10.89
C ARG A 28 1.12 12.82 11.45
N ASP A 29 0.67 11.93 10.58
CA ASP A 29 0.05 10.64 10.94
C ASP A 29 1.06 9.47 10.97
N ARG A 30 2.36 9.70 10.79
CA ARG A 30 3.36 8.61 10.65
C ARG A 30 3.42 7.72 11.90
N ASP A 31 3.20 8.27 13.09
CA ASP A 31 3.20 7.52 14.35
C ASP A 31 1.99 6.58 14.50
N ASN A 32 0.98 6.65 13.62
CA ASN A 32 -0.07 5.63 13.51
C ASN A 32 0.42 4.37 12.78
N ASN A 33 1.52 4.45 12.03
CA ASN A 33 1.97 3.44 11.07
C ASN A 33 3.34 2.86 11.43
N VAL A 34 4.24 3.70 11.95
CA VAL A 34 5.62 3.32 12.29
C VAL A 34 6.01 3.83 13.69
N ARG A 35 7.02 3.22 14.28
CA ARG A 35 7.76 3.68 15.45
C ARG A 35 9.16 4.12 15.00
N ILE A 36 9.57 5.32 15.39
CA ILE A 36 10.91 5.86 15.12
C ILE A 36 11.86 5.57 16.30
N PHE A 37 13.09 5.17 16.01
CA PHE A 37 14.17 4.95 16.97
C PHE A 37 15.18 6.10 16.87
N SER A 38 14.84 7.25 17.44
CA SER A 38 15.61 8.50 17.33
C SER A 38 17.07 8.36 17.82
N GLU A 39 17.30 7.49 18.79
CA GLU A 39 18.61 7.12 19.32
C GLU A 39 19.53 6.52 18.25
N ASN A 40 18.95 5.81 17.29
CA ASN A 40 19.66 5.16 16.19
C ASN A 40 19.95 6.12 15.02
N ILE A 41 19.43 7.35 15.01
CA ILE A 41 19.47 8.24 13.84
C ILE A 41 20.59 9.29 13.97
N LEU A 42 21.46 9.37 12.96
CA LEU A 42 22.52 10.37 12.86
C LEU A 42 21.94 11.80 12.95
N PRO A 43 22.58 12.72 13.69
CA PRO A 43 22.09 14.10 13.82
C PRO A 43 21.78 14.78 12.47
N SER A 44 22.63 14.58 11.46
CA SER A 44 22.46 15.14 10.10
C SER A 44 21.24 14.60 9.34
N TYR A 45 20.69 13.45 9.75
CA TYR A 45 19.52 12.84 9.12
C TYR A 45 18.20 13.16 9.82
N ARG A 46 18.23 13.74 11.03
CA ARG A 46 17.02 14.02 11.84
C ARG A 46 15.97 14.84 11.09
N GLN A 47 16.38 15.72 10.17
CA GLN A 47 15.48 16.52 9.34
C GLN A 47 14.49 15.69 8.49
N TYR A 48 14.87 14.46 8.12
CA TYR A 48 14.01 13.54 7.36
C TYR A 48 13.01 12.75 8.23
N PHE A 49 13.11 12.88 9.55
CA PHE A 49 12.25 12.20 10.53
C PHE A 49 11.50 13.18 11.42
N LYS A 50 11.81 14.48 11.38
CA LYS A 50 11.06 15.48 12.13
C LYS A 50 9.67 15.62 11.50
N VAL A 51 8.63 15.44 12.32
CA VAL A 51 7.26 15.72 11.88
C VAL A 51 7.21 17.15 11.40
N ASP A 52 6.65 17.34 10.22
CA ASP A 52 6.53 18.64 9.59
C ASP A 52 5.04 18.90 9.33
N PHE A 53 4.59 20.06 9.79
CA PHE A 53 3.20 20.45 9.69
C PHE A 53 2.94 21.23 8.40
N ASP A 54 3.95 21.77 7.73
CA ASP A 54 3.76 22.76 6.67
C ASP A 54 3.88 22.16 5.25
N TYR A 55 3.44 20.92 5.07
CA TYR A 55 3.40 20.29 3.74
C TYR A 55 2.09 20.59 3.00
N HIS A 56 2.12 20.55 1.66
CA HIS A 56 0.96 20.82 0.82
C HIS A 56 -0.26 19.95 1.18
N GLY A 57 -1.45 20.56 1.20
CA GLY A 57 -2.69 19.86 1.58
C GLY A 57 -2.99 18.57 0.79
N PHE A 58 -2.46 18.41 -0.43
CA PHE A 58 -2.62 17.19 -1.23
C PHE A 58 -2.12 15.91 -0.55
N PHE A 59 -1.10 16.00 0.31
CA PHE A 59 -0.61 14.83 1.03
C PHE A 59 -1.61 14.32 2.09
N ASN A 60 -2.57 15.15 2.51
CA ASN A 60 -3.68 14.75 3.39
C ASN A 60 -4.74 13.90 2.67
N ASN A 61 -4.73 13.86 1.33
CA ASN A 61 -5.67 13.07 0.53
C ASN A 61 -5.17 11.65 0.23
N THR A 62 -4.07 11.25 0.87
CA THR A 62 -3.47 9.91 0.72
C THR A 62 -3.11 9.38 2.11
N ASP A 63 -3.29 8.08 2.31
CA ASP A 63 -2.84 7.42 3.53
C ASP A 63 -1.31 7.28 3.52
N PHE A 64 -0.71 6.95 4.69
CA PHE A 64 0.70 6.57 4.77
C PHE A 64 0.98 5.38 3.86
N ASP A 65 1.96 5.51 2.96
CA ASP A 65 2.22 4.56 1.89
C ASP A 65 3.56 3.85 2.08
N PHE A 66 3.52 2.60 2.54
CA PHE A 66 4.72 1.77 2.69
C PHE A 66 5.43 1.46 1.36
N SER A 67 4.72 1.62 0.23
CA SER A 67 5.31 1.44 -1.11
C SER A 67 5.88 2.70 -1.72
N SER A 68 5.72 3.86 -1.06
CA SER A 68 6.26 5.13 -1.54
C SER A 68 7.78 5.07 -1.63
N MET A 69 8.32 5.63 -2.70
CA MET A 69 9.76 5.86 -2.83
C MET A 69 10.26 6.86 -1.78
N MET A 70 9.35 7.67 -1.22
CA MET A 70 9.60 8.62 -0.14
C MET A 70 9.61 7.98 1.26
N LEU A 71 9.34 6.67 1.35
CA LEU A 71 9.70 5.85 2.49
C LEU A 71 11.01 5.13 2.18
N TYR A 72 12.13 5.73 2.59
CA TYR A 72 13.43 5.09 2.39
C TYR A 72 13.60 3.85 3.30
N ASP A 73 14.62 3.04 3.03
CA ASP A 73 14.83 1.78 3.74
C ASP A 73 15.04 1.95 5.26
N LEU A 74 14.95 0.84 5.99
CA LEU A 74 15.02 0.81 7.46
C LEU A 74 16.35 1.34 8.02
N SER A 75 17.42 1.35 7.21
CA SER A 75 18.75 1.81 7.60
C SER A 75 19.01 3.28 7.27
N PHE A 76 18.00 4.01 6.78
CA PHE A 76 18.17 5.41 6.40
C PHE A 76 18.73 6.25 7.55
N GLY A 77 19.95 6.77 7.36
CA GLY A 77 20.58 7.66 8.34
C GLY A 77 20.89 7.00 9.68
N THR A 78 21.03 5.68 9.76
CA THR A 78 21.34 5.02 11.03
C THR A 78 22.80 5.18 11.43
N LYS A 79 23.05 5.33 12.74
CA LYS A 79 24.39 5.44 13.34
C LYS A 79 25.11 4.11 13.41
N TYR A 80 24.35 3.03 13.64
CA TYR A 80 24.87 1.72 13.97
C TYR A 80 24.49 0.71 12.88
N ARG A 81 25.49 -0.01 12.36
CA ARG A 81 25.28 -1.07 11.37
C ARG A 81 24.30 -2.12 11.92
N GLY A 82 23.30 -2.48 11.12
CA GLY A 82 22.29 -3.47 11.49
C GLY A 82 21.17 -2.97 12.41
N LYS A 83 21.20 -1.70 12.84
CA LYS A 83 20.05 -1.07 13.52
C LYS A 83 19.12 -0.41 12.52
N SER A 84 17.83 -0.38 12.85
CA SER A 84 16.80 0.31 12.07
C SER A 84 16.50 1.69 12.66
N ALA A 85 16.28 2.67 11.80
CA ALA A 85 15.79 4.01 12.16
C ALA A 85 14.30 3.99 12.51
N TYR A 86 13.54 3.06 11.95
CA TYR A 86 12.12 2.88 12.23
C TYR A 86 11.68 1.42 12.05
N LYS A 87 10.50 1.08 12.56
CA LYS A 87 9.77 -0.18 12.31
C LYS A 87 8.28 0.11 12.15
N SER A 88 7.60 -0.64 11.31
CA SER A 88 6.14 -0.63 11.17
C SER A 88 5.46 -1.20 12.42
N LYS A 89 4.22 -0.77 12.67
CA LYS A 89 3.39 -1.37 13.74
C LYS A 89 2.95 -2.80 13.43
N LEU A 90 3.00 -3.21 12.16
CA LEU A 90 2.75 -4.57 11.70
C LEU A 90 4.07 -5.30 11.40
N TYR A 91 5.12 -5.03 12.17
CA TYR A 91 6.41 -5.71 12.03
C TYR A 91 6.21 -7.24 12.19
N PRO A 92 6.88 -8.09 11.39
CA PRO A 92 7.87 -7.76 10.35
C PRO A 92 7.28 -7.63 8.94
N TYR A 93 5.96 -7.58 8.78
CA TYR A 93 5.32 -7.87 7.50
C TYR A 93 5.56 -6.77 6.46
N TYR A 94 5.44 -5.49 6.82
CA TYR A 94 5.74 -4.42 5.88
C TYR A 94 7.22 -4.38 5.50
N GLU A 95 8.12 -4.63 6.45
CA GLU A 95 9.57 -4.67 6.24
C GLU A 95 9.97 -5.70 5.19
N LYS A 96 9.34 -6.88 5.22
CA LYS A 96 9.57 -7.94 4.22
C LYS A 96 9.16 -7.54 2.81
N SER A 97 8.16 -6.65 2.69
CA SER A 97 7.64 -6.16 1.40
C SER A 97 8.37 -4.95 0.82
N LEU A 98 9.11 -4.17 1.62
CA LEU A 98 9.75 -2.92 1.17
C LEU A 98 10.65 -3.11 -0.06
N LYS A 99 11.31 -4.27 -0.16
CA LYS A 99 12.18 -4.63 -1.29
C LYS A 99 11.45 -4.80 -2.63
N LEU A 100 10.14 -4.99 -2.62
CA LEU A 100 9.32 -5.14 -3.83
C LEU A 100 9.16 -3.82 -4.58
N PHE A 101 9.31 -2.69 -3.89
CA PHE A 101 8.91 -1.37 -4.40
C PHE A 101 10.11 -0.61 -4.93
N GLN A 102 10.43 -0.77 -6.22
CA GLN A 102 11.62 -0.15 -6.84
C GLN A 102 11.33 1.14 -7.63
N TYR A 103 10.08 1.58 -7.68
CA TYR A 103 9.64 2.76 -8.44
C TYR A 103 8.72 3.65 -7.60
N PHE A 104 8.47 4.87 -8.07
CA PHE A 104 7.46 5.75 -7.46
C PHE A 104 6.12 5.01 -7.36
N SER A 105 5.50 5.07 -6.18
CA SER A 105 4.21 4.44 -5.98
C SER A 105 3.11 5.17 -6.76
N TYR A 106 1.94 4.53 -6.87
CA TYR A 106 0.77 5.18 -7.43
C TYR A 106 0.45 6.51 -6.73
N ASN A 107 0.59 6.55 -5.40
CA ASN A 107 0.39 7.77 -4.62
C ASN A 107 1.51 8.81 -4.82
N ASP A 108 2.76 8.40 -5.02
CA ASP A 108 3.83 9.34 -5.38
C ASP A 108 3.51 10.03 -6.71
N LEU A 109 3.10 9.26 -7.73
CA LEU A 109 2.72 9.80 -9.04
C LEU A 109 1.48 10.69 -8.95
N LYS A 110 0.47 10.29 -8.15
CA LYS A 110 -0.71 11.13 -7.85
C LYS A 110 -0.32 12.46 -7.23
N ARG A 111 0.57 12.46 -6.24
CA ARG A 111 1.04 13.67 -5.56
C ARG A 111 1.84 14.56 -6.50
N LEU A 112 2.75 14.00 -7.30
CA LEU A 112 3.47 14.73 -8.35
C LEU A 112 2.52 15.37 -9.36
N ASN A 113 1.52 14.62 -9.83
CA ASN A 113 0.51 15.15 -10.74
C ASN A 113 -0.27 16.30 -10.08
N ASN A 114 -0.63 16.20 -8.80
CA ASN A 114 -1.32 17.30 -8.11
C ASN A 114 -0.43 18.55 -7.92
N LEU A 115 0.88 18.37 -7.70
CA LEU A 115 1.83 19.46 -7.58
C LEU A 115 2.05 20.19 -8.90
N HIS A 116 2.17 19.45 -10.01
CA HIS A 116 2.64 20.00 -11.28
C HIS A 116 1.54 20.14 -12.35
N CYS A 117 0.38 19.52 -12.19
CA CYS A 117 -0.75 19.56 -13.14
C CYS A 117 -1.98 20.28 -12.53
N ILE A 118 -1.83 21.58 -12.23
CA ILE A 118 -2.75 22.42 -11.45
C ILE A 118 -4.23 22.33 -11.88
N ASN A 119 -4.52 22.26 -13.19
CA ASN A 119 -5.89 22.21 -13.71
C ASN A 119 -6.63 20.87 -13.48
N ASN A 120 -5.94 19.83 -12.98
CA ASN A 120 -6.52 18.51 -12.69
C ASN A 120 -7.11 18.41 -11.28
N SER A 121 -6.70 19.30 -10.38
CA SER A 121 -7.10 19.30 -8.96
C SER A 121 -8.59 19.65 -8.77
N LYS A 122 -9.14 20.59 -9.57
CA LYS A 122 -10.54 21.05 -9.45
C LYS A 122 -11.57 19.97 -9.75
N LYS A 123 -11.19 18.90 -10.47
CA LYS A 123 -12.07 17.76 -10.78
C LYS A 123 -11.74 16.50 -9.97
N ALA A 124 -10.71 16.52 -9.11
CA ALA A 124 -10.19 15.32 -8.45
C ALA A 124 -11.24 14.50 -7.67
N ASN A 125 -12.31 15.14 -7.18
CA ASN A 125 -13.40 14.48 -6.46
C ASN A 125 -14.28 13.57 -7.34
N GLU A 126 -14.16 13.66 -8.67
CA GLU A 126 -14.90 12.78 -9.58
C GLU A 126 -14.28 11.38 -9.66
N CYS A 127 -12.97 11.26 -9.47
CA CYS A 127 -12.29 9.97 -9.48
C CYS A 127 -12.54 9.21 -8.17
N LYS A 128 -13.08 8.00 -8.29
CA LYS A 128 -13.36 7.07 -7.20
C LYS A 128 -12.13 6.23 -6.86
N ASN A 129 -12.19 5.54 -5.73
CA ASN A 129 -11.26 4.47 -5.37
C ASN A 129 -9.76 4.86 -5.45
N GLY A 130 -9.43 6.08 -5.02
CA GLY A 130 -8.05 6.57 -5.03
C GLY A 130 -7.58 7.13 -6.38
N GLY A 131 -8.41 7.07 -7.43
CA GLY A 131 -8.15 7.63 -8.75
C GLY A 131 -7.75 9.11 -8.77
N TYR A 132 -7.12 9.55 -9.85
CA TYR A 132 -6.85 10.97 -10.11
C TYR A 132 -6.79 11.27 -11.60
N TYR A 133 -7.05 12.52 -12.01
CA TYR A 133 -6.89 12.90 -13.41
C TYR A 133 -5.42 13.00 -13.80
N GLY A 134 -5.02 12.15 -14.75
CA GLY A 134 -3.73 12.25 -15.43
C GLY A 134 -3.72 13.33 -16.51
N ARG A 135 -2.85 13.17 -17.51
CA ARG A 135 -2.66 14.17 -18.58
C ARG A 135 -3.91 14.39 -19.44
N ASN A 136 -4.73 13.37 -19.63
CA ASN A 136 -5.93 13.39 -20.48
C ASN A 136 -7.06 14.28 -19.90
N ARG A 137 -7.06 14.59 -18.58
CA ARG A 137 -8.05 15.44 -17.87
C ARG A 137 -9.54 15.06 -18.01
N THR A 138 -9.84 13.97 -18.70
CA THR A 138 -11.19 13.48 -19.03
C THR A 138 -11.43 12.09 -18.44
N VAL A 139 -10.38 11.27 -18.41
CA VAL A 139 -10.36 9.93 -17.84
C VAL A 139 -9.44 9.92 -16.62
N CYS A 140 -9.90 9.32 -15.53
CA CYS A 140 -9.09 9.12 -14.34
C CYS A 140 -8.04 8.02 -14.58
N GLU A 141 -6.82 8.26 -14.10
CA GLU A 141 -5.83 7.20 -13.91
C GLU A 141 -6.31 6.35 -12.74
N CYS A 142 -6.48 5.04 -12.95
CA CYS A 142 -7.02 4.15 -11.95
C CYS A 142 -5.94 3.32 -11.29
N VAL A 143 -6.00 3.22 -9.96
CA VAL A 143 -5.23 2.19 -9.26
C VAL A 143 -5.91 0.87 -9.53
N TYR A 144 -5.12 -0.14 -9.82
CA TYR A 144 -5.60 -1.49 -9.96
C TYR A 144 -6.26 -2.01 -8.65
N PRO A 145 -7.32 -2.84 -8.71
CA PRO A 145 -7.96 -3.40 -9.90
C PRO A 145 -9.16 -2.57 -10.40
N PHE A 146 -9.13 -1.25 -10.23
CA PHE A 146 -10.21 -0.37 -10.69
C PHE A 146 -10.02 0.05 -12.16
N LYS A 147 -11.14 0.28 -12.84
CA LYS A 147 -11.23 0.79 -14.21
C LYS A 147 -12.46 1.69 -14.38
N GLY A 148 -12.70 2.14 -15.61
CA GLY A 148 -13.79 3.05 -15.93
C GLY A 148 -13.31 4.50 -15.93
N ASN A 149 -14.11 5.40 -16.50
CA ASN A 149 -13.71 6.80 -16.66
C ASN A 149 -13.46 7.51 -15.34
N LYS A 150 -14.09 7.04 -14.26
CA LYS A 150 -13.99 7.56 -12.90
C LYS A 150 -13.42 6.53 -11.92
N CYS A 151 -12.82 5.44 -12.37
CA CYS A 151 -12.33 4.34 -11.51
C CYS A 151 -13.41 3.73 -10.62
N GLU A 152 -14.65 3.73 -11.10
CA GLU A 152 -15.86 3.27 -10.42
C GLU A 152 -16.14 1.78 -10.65
N GLU A 153 -15.53 1.20 -11.68
CA GLU A 153 -15.69 -0.20 -12.06
C GLU A 153 -14.51 -1.05 -11.60
N LEU A 154 -14.72 -2.36 -11.56
CA LEU A 154 -13.69 -3.34 -11.30
C LEU A 154 -13.26 -4.01 -12.59
N VAL A 155 -11.96 -4.27 -12.73
CA VAL A 155 -11.46 -5.17 -13.77
C VAL A 155 -12.13 -6.54 -13.58
N PRO A 156 -12.72 -7.13 -14.63
CA PRO A 156 -13.31 -8.46 -14.54
C PRO A 156 -12.25 -9.47 -14.11
N ASN A 157 -12.61 -10.36 -13.20
CA ASN A 157 -11.75 -11.49 -12.85
C ASN A 157 -11.57 -12.42 -14.05
N HIS A 158 -10.44 -13.14 -14.06
CA HIS A 158 -10.27 -14.25 -14.98
C HIS A 158 -11.36 -15.31 -14.72
N HIS A 159 -11.84 -15.98 -15.76
CA HIS A 159 -12.90 -16.99 -15.66
C HIS A 159 -12.52 -18.22 -14.83
N GLU A 160 -11.22 -18.41 -14.58
CA GLU A 160 -10.68 -19.47 -13.70
C GLU A 160 -10.58 -19.04 -12.22
N CYS A 161 -10.82 -17.76 -11.92
CA CYS A 161 -10.97 -17.30 -10.55
C CYS A 161 -12.30 -17.80 -9.96
N SER A 162 -12.42 -17.78 -8.63
CA SER A 162 -13.69 -18.07 -7.97
C SER A 162 -14.82 -17.17 -8.49
N ASN A 163 -16.00 -17.75 -8.69
CA ASN A 163 -17.22 -17.01 -9.06
C ASN A 163 -17.66 -16.03 -7.94
N GLU A 164 -17.34 -16.33 -6.68
CA GLU A 164 -17.73 -15.50 -5.54
C GLU A 164 -16.65 -14.45 -5.24
N THR A 165 -16.71 -13.36 -6.00
CA THR A 165 -15.73 -12.26 -5.96
C THR A 165 -16.11 -11.16 -4.97
N ILE A 166 -17.39 -11.05 -4.62
CA ILE A 166 -17.92 -10.09 -3.64
C ILE A 166 -18.38 -10.84 -2.41
N ILE A 167 -17.87 -10.45 -1.25
CA ILE A 167 -18.12 -11.05 0.06
C ILE A 167 -18.70 -9.95 0.95
N ASN A 168 -19.90 -10.15 1.48
CA ASN A 168 -20.50 -9.18 2.40
C ASN A 168 -20.09 -9.53 3.84
N ALA A 169 -19.47 -8.58 4.52
CA ALA A 169 -19.16 -8.68 5.94
C ALA A 169 -20.42 -8.38 6.76
N THR A 170 -20.56 -9.10 7.88
CA THR A 170 -21.60 -8.84 8.88
C THR A 170 -20.97 -8.61 10.25
N SER A 171 -21.76 -8.24 11.25
CA SER A 171 -21.29 -8.15 12.63
C SER A 171 -20.87 -9.50 13.24
N ILE A 172 -21.15 -10.62 12.58
CA ILE A 172 -20.73 -11.95 13.01
C ILE A 172 -19.38 -12.26 12.36
N ARG A 173 -18.43 -12.77 13.16
CA ARG A 173 -17.13 -13.19 12.64
C ARG A 173 -17.30 -14.42 11.73
N GLN A 174 -16.88 -14.29 10.48
CA GLN A 174 -16.94 -15.35 9.47
C GLN A 174 -15.53 -15.75 9.05
N THR A 175 -15.37 -16.99 8.61
CA THR A 175 -14.11 -17.51 8.07
C THR A 175 -14.33 -17.93 6.62
N LYS A 176 -13.35 -17.64 5.76
CA LYS A 176 -13.35 -18.06 4.36
C LYS A 176 -11.98 -18.55 3.95
N THR A 177 -12.00 -19.56 3.08
CA THR A 177 -10.82 -20.09 2.42
C THR A 177 -10.98 -19.87 0.92
N ILE A 178 -9.98 -19.23 0.30
CA ILE A 178 -9.89 -19.07 -1.14
C ILE A 178 -8.63 -19.77 -1.63
N THR A 179 -8.74 -20.48 -2.74
CA THR A 179 -7.64 -21.11 -3.45
C THR A 179 -7.48 -20.41 -4.78
N ASN A 180 -6.24 -20.14 -5.18
CA ASN A 180 -5.93 -19.51 -6.44
C ASN A 180 -4.90 -20.34 -7.20
N THR A 181 -5.10 -20.49 -8.51
CA THR A 181 -4.28 -21.37 -9.35
C THR A 181 -3.88 -20.62 -10.61
N ASN A 182 -2.58 -20.36 -10.77
CA ASN A 182 -2.00 -19.80 -12.00
C ASN A 182 -2.67 -18.53 -12.57
N LYS A 183 -3.33 -17.72 -11.73
CA LYS A 183 -4.07 -16.51 -12.12
C LYS A 183 -3.93 -15.39 -11.12
N LEU A 184 -4.36 -14.22 -11.59
CA LEU A 184 -4.53 -13.02 -10.81
C LEU A 184 -6.03 -12.81 -10.55
N CYS A 185 -6.42 -12.85 -9.28
CA CYS A 185 -7.81 -12.81 -8.86
C CYS A 185 -8.07 -11.74 -7.80
N TYR A 186 -9.26 -11.16 -7.85
CA TYR A 186 -9.75 -10.13 -6.95
C TYR A 186 -10.90 -10.64 -6.09
N TYR A 187 -10.82 -10.33 -4.80
CA TYR A 187 -11.92 -10.55 -3.87
C TYR A 187 -12.20 -9.26 -3.11
N PHE A 188 -13.48 -8.90 -3.00
CA PHE A 188 -13.94 -7.67 -2.39
C PHE A 188 -14.78 -7.99 -1.18
N ILE A 189 -14.29 -7.60 0.00
CA ILE A 189 -15.07 -7.71 1.22
C ILE A 189 -15.72 -6.35 1.48
N LYS A 190 -17.05 -6.30 1.48
CA LYS A 190 -17.84 -5.08 1.63
C LYS A 190 -18.59 -5.08 2.94
N GLY A 191 -18.51 -3.96 3.65
CA GLY A 191 -19.27 -3.66 4.85
C GLY A 191 -20.21 -2.50 4.61
N ASN A 192 -21.20 -2.41 5.48
CA ASN A 192 -22.19 -1.37 5.56
C ASN A 192 -21.54 0.02 5.71
N PRO A 193 -22.16 1.07 5.14
CA PRO A 193 -21.70 2.44 5.30
C PRO A 193 -21.49 2.81 6.78
N GLY A 194 -20.36 3.46 7.08
CA GLY A 194 -20.01 3.88 8.44
C GLY A 194 -19.43 2.78 9.34
N LYS A 195 -19.45 1.51 8.93
CA LYS A 195 -18.75 0.42 9.62
C LYS A 195 -17.29 0.33 9.18
N LYS A 196 -16.52 -0.53 9.84
CA LYS A 196 -15.17 -0.93 9.40
C LYS A 196 -15.09 -2.44 9.39
N ILE A 197 -14.22 -3.00 8.57
CA ILE A 197 -14.00 -4.44 8.53
C ILE A 197 -12.70 -4.76 9.27
N LYS A 198 -12.81 -5.60 10.30
CA LYS A 198 -11.66 -6.28 10.90
C LYS A 198 -11.39 -7.54 10.09
N ILE A 199 -10.17 -7.67 9.58
CA ILE A 199 -9.71 -8.87 8.87
C ILE A 199 -8.50 -9.47 9.59
N GLU A 200 -8.47 -10.80 9.64
CA GLU A 200 -7.35 -11.56 10.16
C GLU A 200 -6.95 -12.63 9.14
N VAL A 201 -5.69 -12.60 8.70
CA VAL A 201 -5.08 -13.68 7.94
C VAL A 201 -4.80 -14.81 8.91
N LEU A 202 -5.59 -15.89 8.81
CA LEU A 202 -5.40 -17.07 9.65
C LEU A 202 -4.21 -17.88 9.12
N GLN A 203 -4.18 -18.12 7.80
CA GLN A 203 -3.14 -18.87 7.13
C GLN A 203 -3.05 -18.44 5.66
N PHE A 204 -1.84 -18.11 5.20
CA PHE A 204 -1.50 -17.93 3.80
C PHE A 204 -0.42 -18.95 3.43
N GLU A 205 -0.69 -19.75 2.40
CA GLU A 205 0.15 -20.83 1.90
C GLU A 205 0.47 -20.56 0.44
N THR A 206 1.75 -20.48 0.11
CA THR A 206 2.25 -20.38 -1.24
C THR A 206 3.44 -21.30 -1.46
N SER A 207 3.51 -21.92 -2.63
CA SER A 207 4.65 -22.77 -2.99
C SER A 207 5.87 -21.96 -3.45
N HIS A 208 5.72 -20.66 -3.69
CA HIS A 208 6.80 -19.76 -4.17
C HIS A 208 7.24 -18.78 -3.09
N SER A 209 7.84 -19.28 -2.01
CA SER A 209 8.53 -18.42 -1.05
C SER A 209 9.87 -17.98 -1.64
N SER A 210 9.95 -16.79 -2.25
CA SER A 210 11.16 -15.94 -2.48
C SER A 210 11.25 -15.23 -3.84
N GLN A 211 10.38 -15.55 -4.82
CA GLN A 211 10.54 -15.09 -6.22
C GLN A 211 9.66 -13.88 -6.62
N SER A 212 9.02 -13.20 -5.67
CA SER A 212 8.26 -11.99 -5.99
C SER A 212 9.20 -10.84 -6.39
N PHE A 213 9.45 -10.70 -7.68
CA PHE A 213 10.11 -9.52 -8.25
C PHE A 213 9.04 -8.56 -8.77
N GLY A 214 8.74 -7.52 -7.98
CA GLY A 214 7.87 -6.41 -8.38
C GLY A 214 6.37 -6.58 -8.12
N PHE A 215 5.87 -7.81 -7.97
CA PHE A 215 4.47 -8.08 -7.61
C PHE A 215 4.35 -9.15 -6.50
N PRO A 216 3.55 -8.93 -5.45
CA PRO A 216 3.37 -9.90 -4.37
C PRO A 216 2.35 -11.00 -4.72
N ASN A 217 2.53 -12.20 -4.18
CA ASN A 217 1.51 -13.27 -4.29
C ASN A 217 0.18 -12.86 -3.65
N LEU A 218 0.22 -12.06 -2.60
CA LEU A 218 -0.99 -11.61 -1.92
C LEU A 218 -0.85 -10.14 -1.50
N GLU A 219 -1.78 -9.30 -1.92
CA GLU A 219 -1.93 -7.93 -1.40
C GLU A 219 -3.32 -7.75 -0.77
N ILE A 220 -3.35 -7.33 0.49
CA ILE A 220 -4.60 -7.02 1.22
C ILE A 220 -4.70 -5.51 1.40
N LYS A 221 -5.53 -4.84 0.59
CA LYS A 221 -5.84 -3.41 0.70
C LYS A 221 -6.97 -3.17 1.70
N TYR A 222 -6.61 -3.02 2.97
CA TYR A 222 -7.55 -2.80 4.09
C TYR A 222 -7.77 -1.33 4.47
N ARG A 223 -6.98 -0.42 3.88
CA ARG A 223 -6.99 1.02 4.14
C ARG A 223 -8.05 1.74 3.31
N ARG A 224 -8.40 2.98 3.69
CA ARG A 224 -9.40 3.78 2.96
C ARG A 224 -8.84 4.21 1.62
N ASP A 225 -7.62 4.72 1.59
CA ASP A 225 -6.95 5.07 0.35
C ASP A 225 -6.51 3.80 -0.41
N LYS A 226 -7.17 3.54 -1.54
CA LYS A 226 -6.83 2.39 -2.40
C LYS A 226 -5.60 2.65 -3.29
N GLY A 227 -5.15 3.91 -3.38
CA GLY A 227 -3.94 4.29 -4.11
C GLY A 227 -2.67 3.78 -3.43
N ALA A 228 -2.65 3.74 -2.09
CA ALA A 228 -1.57 3.12 -1.32
C ALA A 228 -1.61 1.60 -1.47
N ARG A 229 -0.44 0.95 -1.46
CA ARG A 229 -0.40 -0.52 -1.39
C ARG A 229 -0.88 -1.04 -0.04
N GLY A 230 -1.54 -2.19 -0.11
CA GLY A 230 -1.98 -2.96 1.04
C GLY A 230 -0.84 -3.65 1.78
N LEU A 231 -1.18 -4.62 2.64
CA LEU A 231 -0.18 -5.54 3.15
C LEU A 231 0.18 -6.55 2.06
N CYS A 232 1.44 -6.55 1.63
CA CYS A 232 1.95 -7.44 0.60
C CYS A 232 2.70 -8.64 1.22
N LEU A 233 2.32 -9.87 0.85
CA LEU A 233 2.89 -11.12 1.33
C LEU A 233 3.40 -11.96 0.15
N CYS A 234 4.58 -12.57 0.33
CA CYS A 234 5.28 -13.34 -0.69
C CYS A 234 5.80 -14.69 -0.14
N GLU A 235 5.37 -15.04 1.06
CA GLU A 235 5.82 -16.23 1.77
C GLU A 235 4.74 -16.70 2.75
N ASN A 236 4.83 -17.96 3.15
CA ASN A 236 3.90 -18.58 4.08
C ASN A 236 3.81 -17.76 5.37
N THR A 237 2.60 -17.34 5.71
CA THR A 237 2.37 -16.47 6.86
C THR A 237 1.08 -16.83 7.57
N LYS A 238 1.02 -16.64 8.88
CA LYS A 238 -0.14 -16.94 9.71
C LYS A 238 -0.35 -15.88 10.78
N SER A 239 -1.59 -15.82 11.29
CA SER A 239 -1.98 -15.03 12.46
C SER A 239 -1.70 -13.52 12.34
N ILE A 240 -2.01 -12.90 11.19
CA ILE A 240 -1.91 -11.44 11.03
C ILE A 240 -3.27 -10.80 11.26
N VAL A 241 -3.38 -9.93 12.27
CA VAL A 241 -4.56 -9.09 12.46
C VAL A 241 -4.30 -7.72 11.87
N LEU A 242 -5.12 -7.31 10.89
CA LEU A 242 -5.05 -5.97 10.30
C LEU A 242 -5.97 -5.01 11.06
N PRO A 243 -5.57 -3.74 11.25
CA PRO A 243 -6.42 -2.77 11.92
C PRO A 243 -7.64 -2.46 11.05
N PRO A 244 -8.84 -2.34 11.65
CA PRO A 244 -10.05 -2.01 10.92
C PRO A 244 -10.01 -0.52 10.53
N LEU A 245 -9.71 -0.23 9.26
CA LEU A 245 -9.52 1.15 8.78
C LEU A 245 -10.52 1.57 7.69
N SER A 246 -11.23 0.63 7.09
CA SER A 246 -12.22 0.91 6.04
C SER A 246 -13.35 -0.12 6.07
N ASN A 247 -14.46 0.22 5.42
CA ASN A 247 -15.60 -0.67 5.17
C ASN A 247 -15.44 -1.51 3.89
N GLU A 248 -14.29 -1.44 3.22
CA GLU A 248 -14.05 -2.16 1.97
C GLU A 248 -12.63 -2.71 1.97
N ILE A 249 -12.48 -4.02 1.83
CA ILE A 249 -11.18 -4.68 1.71
C ILE A 249 -11.07 -5.28 0.32
N ILE A 250 -9.92 -5.10 -0.32
CA ILE A 250 -9.60 -5.74 -1.59
C ILE A 250 -8.46 -6.72 -1.33
N ILE A 251 -8.70 -7.97 -1.68
CA ILE A 251 -7.67 -9.00 -1.73
C ILE A 251 -7.29 -9.17 -3.20
N VAL A 252 -6.04 -8.87 -3.51
CA VAL A 252 -5.41 -9.18 -4.78
C VAL A 252 -4.59 -10.45 -4.54
N PHE A 253 -4.95 -11.52 -5.23
CA PHE A 253 -4.31 -12.81 -5.09
C PHE A 253 -3.69 -13.21 -6.43
N GLU A 254 -2.37 -13.27 -6.48
CA GLU A 254 -1.60 -13.76 -7.61
C GLU A 254 -0.95 -15.11 -7.29
N SER A 255 -1.17 -16.08 -8.16
CA SER A 255 -0.48 -17.37 -8.13
C SER A 255 0.14 -17.60 -9.49
N LEU A 256 1.45 -17.88 -9.52
CA LEU A 256 2.21 -18.17 -10.73
C LEU A 256 2.75 -19.58 -10.63
N TYR A 257 2.42 -20.45 -11.57
CA TYR A 257 2.86 -21.86 -11.60
C TYR A 257 2.71 -22.57 -10.23
N SER A 258 1.58 -22.34 -9.56
CA SER A 258 1.31 -22.74 -8.19
C SER A 258 -0.19 -22.79 -7.89
N ILE A 259 -0.51 -23.53 -6.83
CA ILE A 259 -1.81 -23.50 -6.17
C ILE A 259 -1.57 -22.90 -4.79
N ASP A 260 -1.93 -21.64 -4.62
CA ASP A 260 -1.81 -20.94 -3.35
C ASP A 260 -3.16 -20.89 -2.64
N LYS A 261 -3.12 -20.78 -1.32
CA LYS A 261 -4.32 -20.78 -0.48
C LYS A 261 -4.27 -19.68 0.57
N LEU A 262 -5.39 -18.98 0.73
CA LEU A 262 -5.58 -17.98 1.78
C LEU A 262 -6.81 -18.36 2.60
N THR A 263 -6.61 -18.54 3.89
CA THR A 263 -7.65 -18.68 4.91
C THR A 263 -7.66 -17.42 5.77
N PHE A 264 -8.80 -16.75 5.86
CA PHE A 264 -8.93 -15.50 6.60
C PHE A 264 -10.28 -15.43 7.31
N SER A 265 -10.33 -14.65 8.38
CA SER A 265 -11.58 -14.27 9.02
C SER A 265 -11.86 -12.79 8.83
N TYR A 266 -13.14 -12.44 8.78
CA TYR A 266 -13.61 -11.08 8.59
C TYR A 266 -14.86 -10.82 9.41
N GLN A 267 -15.02 -9.58 9.86
CA GLN A 267 -16.13 -9.14 10.68
C GLN A 267 -16.30 -7.62 10.56
N GLU A 268 -17.53 -7.14 10.49
CA GLU A 268 -17.83 -5.73 10.68
C GLU A 268 -17.69 -5.33 12.15
N THR A 269 -17.04 -4.19 12.36
CA THR A 269 -16.92 -3.51 13.64
C THR A 269 -17.45 -2.08 13.50
N SER A 270 -17.74 -1.47 14.65
CA SER A 270 -17.94 -0.03 14.78
C SER A 270 -16.74 0.77 14.27
#